data_AF-A0A950TLU5-F1
#
_entry.id   AF-A0A950TLU5-F1
#
_cell.length_a   1.000
_cell.length_b   1.000
_cell.length_c   1.000
_cell.angle_alpha   90.00
_cell.angle_beta   90.00
_cell.angle_gamma   90.00
#
_symmetry.space_group_name_H-M   'P 1'
#
loop_
_entity.id
_entity.type
_entity.pdbx_description
1 polymer ?
#
loop_
_entity_poly.entity_id
_entity_poly.type
_entity_poly.pdbx_seq_one_letter_code
_entity_poly.pdbx_strand_id
1 'polypeptide(L)'
;MNADASINNDRRAGWLSRIARSLRLASGLVAAAGAAHSGAAAQEAGYRSAATAPAAWQAFARRVQSHLETRLAGEDTDARQLRDYVARLGTGTNRPFVASIWILSDGDIERLEFDQLDDQEMAVHLRTLLMHGNVGAPPQDMLQPLRLRLSVRPSQPAAGDK
;
A
#
# COMPACT_ATOMS: atom_id res chain seq x y z
N MET A 1 -39.61 10.25 4.90
CA MET A 1 -39.10 10.96 6.08
C MET A 1 -38.11 10.08 6.80
N ASN A 2 -36.87 10.57 6.93
CA ASN A 2 -35.85 10.43 7.99
C ASN A 2 -35.72 9.07 8.71
N ALA A 3 -34.63 8.32 8.51
CA ALA A 3 -33.27 8.48 9.06
C ALA A 3 -33.11 7.78 10.42
N ASP A 4 -32.27 6.74 10.45
CA ASP A 4 -31.45 6.46 11.63
C ASP A 4 -30.08 5.98 11.15
N ALA A 5 -29.15 6.94 11.20
CA ALA A 5 -27.73 6.72 11.06
C ALA A 5 -27.18 6.49 12.48
N SER A 6 -26.79 5.26 12.79
CA SER A 6 -26.00 4.97 13.98
C SER A 6 -24.87 4.02 13.63
N ILE A 7 -23.96 4.50 12.77
CA ILE A 7 -22.61 3.93 12.68
C ILE A 7 -21.82 4.60 13.81
N ASN A 8 -21.73 3.87 14.92
CA ASN A 8 -20.86 4.20 16.03
C ASN A 8 -19.42 4.35 15.52
N ASN A 9 -19.02 5.60 15.36
CA ASN A 9 -17.72 6.07 14.89
C ASN A 9 -16.66 6.07 16.03
N ASP A 10 -16.91 5.33 17.11
CA ASP A 10 -16.17 5.42 18.35
C ASP A 10 -15.22 4.23 18.53
N ARG A 11 -14.15 4.20 17.73
CA ARG A 11 -12.81 3.63 18.07
C ARG A 11 -11.71 4.39 17.31
N ARG A 12 -11.96 5.68 17.10
CA ARG A 12 -11.14 6.60 16.29
C ARG A 12 -10.45 7.62 17.17
N ALA A 13 -9.78 7.18 18.23
CA ALA A 13 -8.96 8.05 19.06
C ALA A 13 -8.12 7.19 19.99
N GLY A 14 -6.81 7.11 19.74
CA GLY A 14 -5.92 6.50 20.74
C GLY A 14 -4.66 5.84 20.24
N TRP A 15 -4.04 6.28 19.13
CA TRP A 15 -2.62 5.93 18.92
C TRP A 15 -1.83 6.87 18.00
N LEU A 16 -2.47 7.58 17.07
CA LEU A 16 -1.76 8.48 16.14
C LEU A 16 -1.36 9.85 16.72
N SER A 17 -1.68 10.14 17.99
CA SER A 17 -1.27 11.39 18.64
C SER A 17 0.14 11.31 19.20
N ARG A 18 1.15 11.17 18.32
CA ARG A 18 2.54 11.53 18.67
C ARG A 18 3.38 12.12 17.55
N ILE A 19 2.83 12.60 16.42
CA ILE A 19 3.65 13.39 15.49
C ILE A 19 2.83 14.46 14.77
N ALA A 20 2.64 15.60 15.42
CA ALA A 20 2.37 16.86 14.73
C ALA A 20 3.18 17.97 15.40
N ARG A 21 4.17 18.49 14.67
CA ARG A 21 4.98 19.65 15.02
C ARG A 21 4.10 20.89 15.07
N SER A 22 4.13 21.63 16.18
CA SER A 22 3.80 23.06 16.17
C SER A 22 5.10 23.84 16.29
N LEU A 23 5.42 24.58 15.22
CA LEU A 23 6.52 25.55 15.21
C LEU A 23 6.20 26.69 16.19
N ARG A 24 7.22 27.04 16.99
CA ARG A 24 7.29 28.24 17.80
C ARG A 24 7.36 29.49 16.93
N LEU A 25 6.79 30.59 17.41
CA LEU A 25 7.26 31.95 17.14
C LEU A 25 7.49 32.68 18.48
N ALA A 26 8.75 33.08 18.70
CA ALA A 26 9.28 34.27 19.43
C ALA A 26 8.77 34.57 20.87
N SER A 27 9.55 34.90 21.91
CA SER A 27 10.94 35.35 22.11
C SER A 27 11.35 35.12 23.59
N GLY A 28 12.63 34.86 23.88
CA GLY A 28 13.16 34.95 25.26
C GLY A 28 14.41 34.10 25.51
N LEU A 29 15.53 34.77 25.82
CA LEU A 29 16.88 34.24 26.07
C LEU A 29 16.94 33.15 27.17
N VAL A 30 17.83 32.15 27.02
CA VAL A 30 18.78 31.61 28.03
C VAL A 30 19.61 30.46 27.41
N ALA A 31 20.86 30.33 27.86
CA ALA A 31 21.98 29.62 27.26
C ALA A 31 22.09 28.10 27.57
N ALA A 32 22.97 27.47 26.77
CA ALA A 32 23.78 26.27 27.01
C ALA A 32 23.22 24.86 26.68
N ALA A 33 24.14 24.04 26.12
CA ALA A 33 24.16 22.58 25.93
C ALA A 33 23.52 21.97 24.66
N GLY A 34 24.37 21.75 23.64
CA GLY A 34 24.79 20.42 23.17
C GLY A 34 23.76 19.40 22.62
N ALA A 35 24.14 18.81 21.47
CA ALA A 35 23.62 17.60 20.80
C ALA A 35 22.27 17.75 20.05
N ALA A 36 22.33 18.01 18.74
CA ALA A 36 22.47 17.03 17.65
C ALA A 36 21.15 16.32 17.28
N HIS A 37 20.61 16.72 16.12
CA HIS A 37 19.83 15.93 15.18
C HIS A 37 18.91 14.84 15.73
N SER A 38 17.67 15.20 16.07
CA SER A 38 16.55 14.26 15.93
C SER A 38 16.10 14.28 14.47
N GLY A 39 16.94 13.74 13.59
CA GLY A 39 16.45 13.18 12.34
C GLY A 39 15.36 12.18 12.69
N ALA A 40 14.25 12.24 11.97
CA ALA A 40 13.24 11.20 12.04
C ALA A 40 13.95 9.87 11.74
N ALA A 41 14.24 9.09 12.78
CA ALA A 41 14.40 7.66 12.63
C ALA A 41 13.02 7.16 12.22
N ALA A 42 12.71 7.30 10.92
CA ALA A 42 11.87 6.34 10.25
C ALA A 42 12.43 5.00 10.70
N GLN A 43 11.69 4.31 11.56
CA GLN A 43 12.14 3.06 12.15
C GLN A 43 12.63 2.20 10.99
N GLU A 44 13.95 1.95 10.97
CA GLU A 44 14.54 0.87 10.21
C GLU A 44 14.01 -0.42 10.85
N ALA A 45 12.71 -0.68 10.69
CA ALA A 45 12.14 -1.99 10.87
C ALA A 45 12.85 -2.84 9.82
N GLY A 46 13.90 -3.53 10.26
CA GLY A 46 14.86 -4.19 9.38
C GLY A 46 14.12 -4.99 8.32
N TYR A 47 14.27 -4.58 7.07
CA TYR A 47 13.63 -5.26 5.95
C TYR A 47 14.01 -6.74 6.00
N ARG A 48 13.03 -7.60 6.18
CA ARG A 48 13.22 -9.05 6.19
C ARG A 48 12.85 -9.60 4.83
N SER A 49 13.81 -10.26 4.18
CA SER A 49 13.54 -10.99 2.95
C SER A 49 12.51 -12.10 3.19
N ALA A 50 11.60 -12.29 2.23
CA ALA A 50 10.56 -13.32 2.29
C ALA A 50 11.14 -14.72 2.56
N ALA A 51 12.33 -15.03 2.07
CA ALA A 51 13.00 -16.33 2.28
C ALA A 51 13.37 -16.60 3.74
N THR A 52 13.56 -15.54 4.53
CA THR A 52 13.95 -15.61 5.95
C THR A 52 12.79 -15.31 6.90
N ALA A 53 11.62 -14.98 6.35
CA ALA A 53 10.42 -14.70 7.11
C ALA A 53 9.83 -15.99 7.71
N PRO A 54 9.20 -15.93 8.89
CA PRO A 54 8.40 -17.02 9.43
C PRO A 54 7.39 -17.56 8.41
N ALA A 55 7.16 -18.88 8.44
CA ALA A 55 6.28 -19.56 7.48
C ALA A 55 4.86 -18.98 7.44
N ALA A 56 4.34 -18.53 8.60
CA ALA A 56 3.04 -17.87 8.69
C ALA A 56 3.00 -16.55 7.90
N TRP A 57 4.07 -15.75 7.93
CA TRP A 57 4.16 -14.50 7.18
C TRP A 57 4.26 -14.77 5.68
N GLN A 58 5.02 -15.79 5.27
CA GLN A 58 5.09 -16.20 3.87
C GLN A 58 3.73 -16.68 3.35
N ALA A 59 3.00 -17.47 4.14
CA ALA A 59 1.67 -17.95 3.78
C ALA A 59 0.67 -16.79 3.64
N PHE A 60 0.71 -15.84 4.56
CA PHE A 60 -0.09 -14.62 4.49
C PHE A 60 0.27 -13.78 3.27
N ALA A 61 1.54 -13.51 3.03
CA ALA A 61 2.03 -12.76 1.88
C ALA A 61 1.59 -13.36 0.55
N ARG A 62 1.65 -14.70 0.41
CA ARG A 62 1.14 -15.41 -0.77
C ARG A 62 -0.37 -15.23 -0.95
N ARG A 63 -1.15 -15.30 0.14
CA ARG A 63 -2.60 -15.07 0.09
C ARG A 63 -2.93 -13.65 -0.36
N VAL A 64 -2.29 -12.64 0.24
CA VAL A 64 -2.45 -11.24 -0.15
C VAL A 64 -2.06 -11.05 -1.61
N GLN A 65 -0.93 -11.60 -2.05
CA GLN A 65 -0.50 -11.54 -3.44
C GLN A 65 -1.55 -12.14 -4.38
N SER A 66 -2.03 -13.36 -4.11
CA SER A 66 -3.05 -14.01 -4.95
C SER A 66 -4.39 -13.25 -4.96
N HIS A 67 -4.75 -12.62 -3.85
CA HIS A 67 -5.96 -11.77 -3.79
C HIS A 67 -5.80 -10.55 -4.71
N LEU A 68 -4.69 -9.83 -4.60
CA LEU A 68 -4.42 -8.65 -5.43
C LEU A 68 -4.27 -9.02 -6.91
N GLU A 69 -3.56 -10.09 -7.25
CA GLU A 69 -3.41 -10.55 -8.63
C GLU A 69 -4.75 -10.97 -9.25
N THR A 70 -5.63 -11.61 -8.48
CA THR A 70 -7.01 -11.92 -8.91
C THR A 70 -7.80 -10.64 -9.23
N ARG A 71 -7.66 -9.59 -8.42
CA ARG A 71 -8.31 -8.29 -8.65
C ARG A 71 -7.76 -7.60 -9.89
N LEU A 72 -6.45 -7.65 -10.10
CA LEU A 72 -5.79 -7.11 -11.31
C LEU A 72 -6.19 -7.85 -12.59
N ALA A 73 -6.50 -9.14 -12.47
CA ALA A 73 -7.02 -9.97 -13.55
C ALA A 73 -8.53 -9.78 -13.79
N GLY A 74 -9.22 -9.03 -12.93
CA GLY A 74 -10.65 -8.75 -13.04
C GLY A 74 -11.05 -7.96 -14.30
N GLU A 75 -12.35 -7.84 -14.51
CA GLU A 75 -12.94 -7.10 -15.64
C GLU A 75 -13.29 -5.64 -15.30
N ASP A 76 -12.98 -5.20 -14.08
CA ASP A 76 -13.13 -3.83 -13.62
C ASP A 76 -12.47 -2.84 -14.59
N THR A 77 -13.07 -1.65 -14.72
CA THR A 77 -12.56 -0.61 -15.62
C THR A 77 -11.12 -0.25 -15.28
N ASP A 78 -10.77 -0.09 -13.99
CA ASP A 78 -9.41 0.21 -13.56
C ASP A 78 -8.43 -0.95 -13.88
N ALA A 79 -8.87 -2.21 -13.74
CA ALA A 79 -8.06 -3.38 -14.10
C ALA A 79 -7.77 -3.42 -15.61
N ARG A 80 -8.77 -3.11 -16.45
CA ARG A 80 -8.60 -2.97 -17.90
C ARG A 80 -7.65 -1.83 -18.27
N GLN A 81 -7.83 -0.66 -17.67
CA GLN A 81 -6.95 0.50 -17.91
C GLN A 81 -5.49 0.21 -17.56
N LEU A 82 -5.24 -0.52 -16.46
CA LEU A 82 -3.89 -0.95 -16.11
C LEU A 82 -3.28 -1.88 -17.17
N ARG A 83 -4.04 -2.88 -17.61
CA ARG A 83 -3.55 -3.81 -18.64
C ARG A 83 -3.26 -3.11 -19.96
N ASP A 84 -4.06 -2.11 -20.31
CA ASP A 84 -3.84 -1.26 -21.49
C ASP A 84 -2.61 -0.36 -21.30
N TYR A 85 -2.41 0.20 -20.12
CA TYR A 85 -1.20 0.95 -19.77
C TYR A 85 0.05 0.07 -19.92
N VAL A 86 0.04 -1.15 -19.39
CA VAL A 86 1.15 -2.11 -19.54
C VAL A 86 1.38 -2.49 -21.02
N ALA A 87 0.31 -2.64 -21.80
CA ALA A 87 0.42 -2.90 -23.24
C ALA A 87 1.08 -1.73 -23.98
N ARG A 88 0.78 -0.48 -23.61
CA ARG A 88 1.37 0.74 -24.21
C ARG A 88 2.87 0.90 -23.89
N LEU A 89 3.34 0.37 -22.77
CA LEU A 89 4.76 0.34 -22.43
C LEU A 89 5.59 -0.59 -23.34
N GLY A 90 4.97 -1.30 -24.29
CA GLY A 90 5.65 -1.95 -25.40
C GLY A 90 6.40 -3.23 -25.04
N THR A 91 6.27 -3.75 -23.81
CA THR A 91 7.06 -4.92 -23.39
C THR A 91 6.45 -6.27 -23.73
N GLY A 92 5.21 -6.35 -24.22
CA GLY A 92 4.54 -7.57 -24.68
C GLY A 92 4.50 -8.76 -23.70
N THR A 93 5.05 -8.57 -22.50
CA THR A 93 5.42 -9.58 -21.52
C THR A 93 4.90 -9.14 -20.16
N ASN A 94 4.47 -10.11 -19.35
CA ASN A 94 4.07 -9.92 -17.96
C ASN A 94 5.10 -9.06 -17.20
N ARG A 95 4.71 -7.84 -16.81
CA ARG A 95 5.60 -6.91 -16.11
C ARG A 95 5.39 -7.06 -14.60
N PRO A 96 6.45 -7.32 -13.81
CA PRO A 96 6.35 -7.29 -12.36
C PRO A 96 6.29 -5.85 -11.87
N PHE A 97 5.42 -5.59 -10.90
CA PHE A 97 5.35 -4.34 -10.14
C PHE A 97 5.63 -4.64 -8.67
N VAL A 98 6.45 -3.82 -8.03
CA VAL A 98 6.65 -3.90 -6.58
C VAL A 98 5.68 -2.95 -5.90
N ALA A 99 4.83 -3.50 -5.03
CA ALA A 99 3.88 -2.77 -4.21
C ALA A 99 4.25 -2.91 -2.73
N SER A 100 4.26 -1.80 -2.01
CA SER A 100 4.39 -1.72 -0.56
C SER A 100 3.00 -1.55 0.04
N ILE A 101 2.60 -2.43 0.94
CA ILE A 101 1.23 -2.53 1.43
C ILE A 101 1.23 -2.44 2.95
N TRP A 102 0.37 -1.59 3.50
CA TRP A 102 0.08 -1.50 4.92
C TRP A 102 -1.31 -2.07 5.17
N ILE A 103 -1.39 -3.02 6.09
CA ILE A 103 -2.59 -3.79 6.37
C ILE A 103 -2.92 -3.59 7.85
N LEU A 104 -4.14 -3.17 8.13
CA LEU A 104 -4.65 -3.00 9.48
C LEU A 104 -4.82 -4.37 10.16
N SER A 105 -4.91 -4.36 11.48
CA SER A 105 -5.09 -5.57 12.27
C SER A 105 -6.39 -6.32 11.95
N ASP A 106 -7.40 -5.66 11.38
CA ASP A 106 -8.64 -6.29 10.92
C ASP A 106 -8.52 -6.92 9.51
N GLY A 107 -7.44 -6.62 8.78
CA GLY A 107 -7.20 -7.12 7.43
C GLY A 107 -7.54 -6.13 6.30
N ASP A 108 -8.03 -4.93 6.62
CA ASP A 108 -8.21 -3.87 5.63
C ASP A 108 -6.87 -3.26 5.20
N ILE A 109 -6.77 -2.91 3.92
CA ILE A 109 -5.57 -2.26 3.37
C ILE A 109 -5.67 -0.76 3.65
N GLU A 110 -4.81 -0.24 4.52
CA GLU A 110 -4.78 1.19 4.88
C GLU A 110 -4.07 2.01 3.79
N ARG A 111 -2.96 1.48 3.28
CA ARG A 111 -2.09 2.19 2.34
C ARG A 111 -1.48 1.22 1.36
N LEU A 112 -1.35 1.71 0.13
CA LEU A 112 -0.66 0.99 -0.92
C LEU A 112 0.19 1.97 -1.75
N GLU A 113 1.46 1.64 -1.93
CA GLU A 113 2.44 2.44 -2.68
C GLU A 113 3.12 1.58 -3.75
N PHE A 114 3.38 2.15 -4.93
CA PHE A 114 4.02 1.46 -6.05
C PHE A 114 5.40 2.05 -6.33
N ASP A 115 6.41 1.19 -6.42
CA ASP A 115 7.82 1.58 -6.57
C ASP A 115 8.18 1.90 -8.04
N GLN A 116 7.47 1.28 -9.00
CA GLN A 116 7.84 1.28 -10.43
C GLN A 116 6.74 1.86 -11.34
N LEU A 117 5.86 2.72 -10.80
CA LEU A 117 4.77 3.34 -11.55
C LEU A 117 4.97 4.85 -11.64
N ASP A 118 5.37 5.33 -12.82
CA ASP A 118 5.67 6.75 -13.08
C ASP A 118 4.39 7.60 -13.21
N ASP A 119 3.31 6.98 -13.69
CA ASP A 119 2.00 7.60 -13.86
C ASP A 119 1.24 7.67 -12.51
N GLN A 120 1.18 8.87 -11.95
CA GLN A 120 0.55 9.14 -10.66
C GLN A 120 -0.97 8.94 -10.68
N GLU A 121 -1.63 9.26 -11.79
CA GLU A 121 -3.08 9.07 -11.94
C GLU A 121 -3.39 7.57 -11.95
N MET A 122 -2.63 6.79 -12.72
CA MET A 122 -2.73 5.33 -12.71
C MET A 122 -2.43 4.75 -11.32
N ALA A 123 -1.50 5.34 -10.56
CA ALA A 123 -1.27 4.95 -9.17
C ALA A 123 -2.51 5.21 -8.29
N VAL A 124 -3.26 6.30 -8.55
CA VAL A 124 -4.55 6.58 -7.89
C VAL A 124 -5.61 5.53 -8.19
N HIS A 125 -5.80 5.22 -9.45
CA HIS A 125 -6.77 4.21 -9.87
C HIS A 125 -6.42 2.85 -9.25
N LEU A 126 -5.14 2.49 -9.27
CA LEU A 126 -4.68 1.20 -8.80
C LEU A 126 -4.82 1.04 -7.28
N ARG A 127 -4.49 2.07 -6.49
CA ARG A 127 -4.76 2.03 -5.04
C ARG A 127 -6.26 1.87 -4.77
N THR A 128 -7.11 2.58 -5.50
CA THR A 128 -8.56 2.52 -5.31
C THR A 128 -9.12 1.11 -5.60
N LEU A 129 -8.67 0.49 -6.69
CA LEU A 129 -9.05 -0.87 -7.07
C LEU A 129 -8.61 -1.92 -6.03
N LEU A 130 -7.36 -1.81 -5.55
CA LEU A 130 -6.71 -2.79 -4.69
C LEU A 130 -7.02 -2.65 -3.20
N MET A 131 -7.34 -1.43 -2.74
CA MET A 131 -7.75 -1.20 -1.35
C MET A 131 -9.17 -1.70 -1.07
N HIS A 132 -9.92 -2.06 -2.11
CA HIS A 132 -11.27 -2.56 -1.97
C HIS A 132 -11.28 -4.07 -1.69
N GLY A 133 -11.41 -4.42 -0.42
CA GLY A 133 -11.52 -5.80 0.07
C GLY A 133 -10.71 -6.03 1.34
N ASN A 134 -11.09 -7.05 2.09
CA ASN A 134 -10.37 -7.46 3.30
C ASN A 134 -9.49 -8.68 2.97
N VAL A 135 -8.21 -8.62 3.31
CA VAL A 135 -7.24 -9.70 3.05
C VAL A 135 -7.04 -10.65 4.23
N GLY A 136 -7.81 -10.45 5.30
CA GLY A 136 -7.69 -11.13 6.58
C GLY A 136 -6.61 -10.49 7.46
N ALA A 137 -6.74 -10.69 8.76
CA ALA A 137 -5.83 -10.13 9.75
C ALA A 137 -4.37 -10.60 9.51
N PRO A 138 -3.39 -9.68 9.53
CA PRO A 138 -1.99 -10.05 9.43
C PRO A 138 -1.55 -10.88 10.64
N PRO A 139 -0.60 -11.83 10.48
CA PRO A 139 0.00 -12.54 11.60
C PRO A 139 0.62 -11.58 12.62
N GLN A 140 0.64 -11.99 13.89
CA GLN A 140 1.29 -11.21 14.94
C GLN A 140 2.77 -10.98 14.62
N ASP A 141 3.27 -9.81 15.01
CA ASP A 141 4.64 -9.34 14.79
C ASP A 141 5.08 -9.19 13.33
N MET A 142 4.16 -9.31 12.36
CA MET A 142 4.50 -9.16 10.95
C MET A 142 4.97 -7.73 10.65
N LEU A 143 6.18 -7.63 10.08
CA LEU A 143 6.76 -6.35 9.70
C LEU A 143 5.98 -5.71 8.54
N GLN A 144 5.75 -4.40 8.67
CA GLN A 144 5.12 -3.56 7.65
C GLN A 144 6.07 -2.43 7.22
N PRO A 145 6.02 -1.96 5.96
CA PRO A 145 5.14 -2.43 4.89
C PRO A 145 5.48 -3.83 4.37
N LEU A 146 4.44 -4.55 3.94
CA LEU A 146 4.61 -5.79 3.20
C LEU A 146 4.93 -5.45 1.74
N ARG A 147 6.15 -5.76 1.29
CA ARG A 147 6.57 -5.57 -0.11
C ARG A 147 6.27 -6.82 -0.93
N LEU A 148 5.34 -6.72 -1.86
CA LEU A 148 4.94 -7.79 -2.77
C LEU A 148 5.31 -7.46 -4.21
N ARG A 149 5.68 -8.50 -4.97
CA ARG A 149 5.88 -8.40 -6.42
C ARG A 149 4.63 -8.94 -7.11
N LEU A 150 3.84 -8.05 -7.70
CA LEU A 150 2.61 -8.35 -8.41
C LEU A 150 2.88 -8.51 -9.91
N SER A 151 2.22 -9.46 -10.55
CA SER A 151 2.30 -9.67 -12.00
C SER A 151 1.05 -9.16 -12.70
N VAL A 152 1.22 -8.35 -13.75
CA VAL A 152 0.11 -7.89 -14.59
C VAL A 152 0.32 -8.37 -16.02
N ARG A 153 -0.65 -9.13 -16.53
CA ARG A 153 -0.68 -9.52 -17.94
C ARG A 153 -1.21 -8.36 -18.79
N PRO A 154 -0.53 -7.97 -19.88
CA PRO A 154 -1.06 -6.94 -20.77
C PRO A 154 -2.37 -7.39 -21.41
N SER A 155 -3.23 -6.43 -21.76
CA SER A 155 -4.37 -6.70 -22.63
C SER A 155 -3.81 -7.21 -23.95
N GLN A 156 -4.30 -8.35 -24.46
CA GLN A 156 -3.93 -8.80 -25.79
C GLN A 156 -4.32 -7.67 -26.76
N PRO A 157 -3.38 -7.07 -27.52
CA PRO A 157 -3.79 -6.19 -28.59
C PRO A 157 -4.67 -7.02 -29.51
N ALA A 158 -5.90 -6.55 -29.78
CA ALA A 158 -6.80 -7.21 -30.71
C ALA A 158 -5.98 -7.51 -31.97
N ALA A 159 -5.70 -8.81 -32.20
CA ALA A 159 -4.95 -9.23 -33.35
C ALA A 159 -5.72 -8.70 -34.55
N GLY A 160 -5.09 -7.79 -35.31
CA GLY A 160 -5.70 -7.18 -36.47
C GLY A 160 -6.22 -8.29 -37.39
N ASP A 161 -7.53 -8.32 -37.55
CA ASP A 161 -8.21 -9.06 -38.59
C ASP A 161 -7.71 -8.48 -39.93
N LYS A 162 -7.08 -9.34 -40.74
CA LYS A 162 -6.46 -8.99 -42.02
C LYS A 162 -7.48 -9.08 -43.15
#